data_AF-A0A3D9HUQ4-F1
#
_entry.id   AF-A0A3D9HUQ4-F1
#
_cell.length_a   1.000
_cell.length_b   1.000
_cell.length_c   1.000
_cell.angle_alpha   90.00
_cell.angle_beta   90.00
_cell.angle_gamma   90.00
#
_symmetry.space_group_name_H-M   'P 1'
#
loop_
_entity.id
_entity.type
_entity.pdbx_description
1 polymer ?
#
loop_
_entity_poly.entity_id
_entity_poly.type
_entity_poly.pdbx_seq_one_letter_code
_entity_poly.pdbx_strand_id
1 'polypeptide(L)'
;GRQSTVPGEVTDVESNTYYEFDIQNRLLISACDELIDGYAYTVYEENRITTRLYVTGELDSVKEYLIQDGFISRCVEYFPRFDKLHYEDYIYEGGRLIQVYQPLVDPYYYSHLVRTYFEYDEEGELIRVLDGNKGVIYIKLSDEEATLLYKEVKERLKIALVKVIETVCLDLVDRRCCFLAIYLHGEAPSVYSPIFHPGLQYIREEQIENKEDIEFIWSSGEHPVNYQQELTDQELVTMLRTLIMYWHNTDNWWEESMALWQEVAYTVNETDWSDFPLLSEDFVLFVDWEGLDIIELEKSIPGHKMEILGSKGLLPK
;
A
#
# COMPACT_ATOMS: atom_id res chain seq x y z
N GLY A 1 9.41 34.93 -7.26
CA GLY A 1 8.86 33.75 -7.96
C GLY A 1 9.51 33.60 -9.33
N ARG A 2 9.57 32.36 -9.83
CA ARG A 2 10.16 31.87 -11.11
C ARG A 2 11.49 31.14 -10.96
N GLN A 3 11.80 30.12 -11.76
CA GLN A 3 10.99 29.12 -12.47
C GLN A 3 11.96 27.98 -12.81
N SER A 4 11.48 26.77 -12.66
CA SER A 4 12.17 25.51 -12.95
C SER A 4 12.39 25.31 -14.45
N THR A 5 13.47 24.61 -14.79
CA THR A 5 13.52 23.63 -15.90
C THR A 5 14.37 22.39 -15.52
N VAL A 6 14.78 22.26 -14.25
CA VAL A 6 15.84 21.38 -13.72
C VAL A 6 15.56 21.20 -12.19
N PRO A 7 15.85 20.04 -11.56
CA PRO A 7 15.08 19.41 -10.47
C PRO A 7 14.64 20.26 -9.27
N GLY A 8 13.39 20.02 -8.81
CA GLY A 8 12.73 20.69 -7.68
C GLY A 8 11.58 21.62 -8.11
N GLU A 9 10.67 21.13 -8.97
CA GLU A 9 9.61 21.97 -9.54
C GLU A 9 8.73 22.64 -8.48
N VAL A 10 8.53 23.96 -8.65
CA VAL A 10 7.63 24.79 -7.85
C VAL A 10 6.39 25.06 -8.68
N THR A 11 5.23 24.78 -8.10
CA THR A 11 3.90 24.90 -8.69
C THR A 11 3.43 26.36 -8.73
N ASP A 12 2.41 26.65 -9.53
CA ASP A 12 1.77 27.97 -9.65
C ASP A 12 0.81 28.29 -8.48
N VAL A 13 0.71 27.39 -7.50
CA VAL A 13 -0.05 27.63 -6.27
C VAL A 13 0.87 28.33 -5.28
N GLU A 14 0.43 29.46 -4.71
CA GLU A 14 1.11 30.04 -3.54
C GLU A 14 1.13 28.97 -2.44
N SER A 15 2.28 28.34 -2.24
CA SER A 15 2.54 27.49 -1.09
C SER A 15 3.27 28.32 -0.05
N ASN A 16 2.94 28.17 1.23
CA ASN A 16 3.70 28.80 2.30
C ASN A 16 5.03 28.07 2.57
N THR A 17 5.71 27.64 1.51
CA THR A 17 6.99 26.92 1.55
C THR A 17 8.07 27.77 0.89
N TYR A 18 9.19 27.97 1.57
CA TYR A 18 10.27 28.86 1.15
C TYR A 18 11.61 28.11 1.12
N TYR A 19 12.44 28.37 0.11
CA TYR A 19 13.78 27.80 -0.01
C TYR A 19 14.82 28.87 -0.33
N GLU A 20 15.99 28.81 0.32
CA GLU A 20 17.17 29.61 -0.01
C GLU A 20 18.35 28.70 -0.38
N PHE A 21 19.14 29.08 -1.37
CA PHE A 21 20.28 28.30 -1.87
C PHE A 21 21.56 29.13 -1.85
N ASP A 22 22.70 28.45 -1.70
CA ASP A 22 24.02 29.08 -1.82
C ASP A 22 24.45 29.27 -3.29
N ILE A 23 25.65 29.85 -3.49
CA ILE A 23 26.20 30.11 -4.82
C ILE A 23 26.55 28.83 -5.60
N GLN A 24 26.58 27.67 -4.94
CA GLN A 24 26.73 26.35 -5.56
C GLN A 24 25.39 25.64 -5.76
N ASN A 25 24.27 26.36 -5.58
CA ASN A 25 22.91 25.84 -5.69
C ASN A 25 22.58 24.75 -4.65
N ARG A 26 23.22 24.79 -3.47
CA ARG A 26 22.93 23.89 -2.35
C ARG A 26 21.95 24.54 -1.38
N LEU A 27 21.01 23.75 -0.85
CA LEU A 27 19.94 24.25 0.02
C LEU A 27 20.50 24.78 1.34
N LEU A 28 20.28 26.05 1.66
CA LEU A 28 20.66 26.70 2.92
C LEU A 28 19.49 26.80 3.90
N ILE A 29 18.30 27.16 3.41
CA ILE A 29 17.12 27.33 4.26
C ILE A 29 15.94 26.65 3.58
N SER A 30 15.15 25.90 4.34
CA SER A 30 13.80 25.48 3.94
C SER A 30 12.81 25.85 5.02
N ALA A 31 11.69 26.48 4.67
CA ALA A 31 10.61 26.77 5.59
C ALA A 31 9.28 26.23 5.07
N CYS A 32 8.39 25.79 5.96
CA CYS A 32 7.05 25.30 5.64
C CYS A 32 6.04 25.74 6.71
N ASP A 33 5.17 26.69 6.37
CA ASP A 33 4.25 27.30 7.34
C ASP A 33 2.88 26.59 7.40
N GLU A 34 2.52 25.74 6.42
CA GLU A 34 1.17 25.16 6.34
C GLU A 34 0.86 24.09 7.38
N LEU A 35 1.89 23.41 7.89
CA LEU A 35 1.70 22.27 8.79
C LEU A 35 2.29 22.52 10.17
N ILE A 36 3.47 23.16 10.27
CA ILE A 36 4.28 23.12 11.49
C ILE A 36 4.99 24.46 11.81
N ASP A 37 4.92 25.52 10.98
CA ASP A 37 5.76 26.74 11.16
C ASP A 37 7.23 26.36 11.39
N GLY A 38 7.75 25.59 10.44
CA GLY A 38 9.05 24.94 10.52
C GLY A 38 10.10 25.66 9.70
N TYR A 39 11.27 25.95 10.27
CA TYR A 39 12.44 26.52 9.60
C TYR A 39 13.64 25.60 9.76
N ALA A 40 14.19 25.08 8.67
CA ALA A 40 15.42 24.31 8.66
C ALA A 40 16.58 25.14 8.10
N TYR A 41 17.72 25.11 8.79
CA TYR A 41 18.95 25.78 8.39
C TYR A 41 20.05 24.76 8.17
N THR A 42 20.64 24.75 6.98
CA THR A 42 21.63 23.77 6.55
C THR A 42 22.99 24.42 6.34
N VAL A 43 24.03 23.80 6.89
CA VAL A 43 25.43 24.20 6.77
C VAL A 43 26.21 23.07 6.11
N TYR A 44 27.03 23.41 5.12
CA TYR A 44 27.90 22.47 4.42
C TYR A 44 29.35 22.71 4.81
N GLU A 45 30.01 21.69 5.33
CA GLU A 45 31.45 21.64 5.55
C GLU A 45 32.07 20.56 4.65
N GLU A 46 33.41 20.45 4.64
CA GLU A 46 34.13 19.50 3.78
C GLU A 46 33.72 18.04 4.02
N ASN A 47 33.49 17.66 5.28
CA ASN A 47 33.22 16.28 5.69
C ASN A 47 31.87 16.11 6.40
N ARG A 48 31.00 17.13 6.40
CA ARG A 48 29.67 17.04 7.01
C ARG A 48 28.66 18.01 6.45
N ILE A 49 27.38 17.67 6.60
CA ILE A 49 26.24 18.55 6.38
C ILE A 49 25.43 18.56 7.66
N THR A 50 25.14 19.74 8.22
CA THR A 50 24.33 19.88 9.43
C THR A 50 23.09 20.67 9.13
N THR A 51 21.91 20.09 9.37
CA THR A 51 20.61 20.74 9.28
C THR A 51 20.02 20.89 10.68
N ARG A 52 19.57 22.10 11.04
CA ARG A 52 18.86 22.38 12.29
C ARG A 52 17.43 22.77 11.98
N LEU A 53 16.47 21.98 12.44
CA LEU A 53 15.04 22.26 12.31
C LEU A 53 14.54 22.98 13.55
N TYR A 54 13.86 24.10 13.33
CA TYR A 54 13.13 24.84 14.35
C TYR A 54 11.65 24.79 14.03
N VAL A 55 10.83 24.57 15.05
CA VAL A 55 9.36 24.53 14.96
C VAL A 55 8.84 25.55 15.95
N THR A 56 8.02 26.51 15.48
CA THR A 56 7.50 27.61 16.33
C THR A 56 8.62 28.39 17.07
N GLY A 57 9.80 28.49 16.47
CA GLY A 57 10.99 29.14 17.03
C GLY A 57 11.79 28.31 18.04
N GLU A 58 11.35 27.09 18.38
CA GLU A 58 12.09 26.18 19.26
C GLU A 58 12.87 25.14 18.45
N LEU A 59 14.04 24.71 18.94
CA LEU A 59 14.84 23.68 18.27
C LEU A 59 14.14 22.31 18.36
N ASP A 60 13.75 21.76 17.22
CA ASP A 60 13.04 20.49 17.12
C ASP A 60 13.98 19.32 16.83
N SER A 61 14.89 19.47 15.87
CA SER A 61 15.90 18.46 15.56
C SER A 61 17.22 19.03 15.04
N VAL A 62 18.29 18.26 15.22
CA VAL A 62 19.61 18.49 14.61
C VAL A 62 20.00 17.24 13.84
N LYS A 63 20.08 17.35 12.52
CA LYS A 63 20.46 16.27 11.60
C LYS A 63 21.85 16.51 11.04
N GLU A 64 22.71 15.51 11.10
CA GLU A 64 24.08 15.55 10.61
C GLU A 64 24.35 14.40 9.65
N TYR A 65 24.78 14.71 8.44
CA TYR A 65 25.32 13.76 7.48
C TYR A 65 26.84 13.82 7.52
N LEU A 66 27.49 12.69 7.76
CA LEU A 66 28.95 12.56 7.74
C LEU A 66 29.40 12.10 6.36
N ILE A 67 30.31 12.85 5.74
CA ILE A 67 30.83 12.58 4.41
C ILE A 67 32.23 11.96 4.54
N GLN A 68 32.42 10.81 3.91
CA GLN A 68 33.70 10.12 3.79
C GLN A 68 33.94 9.76 2.32
N ASP A 69 35.12 10.10 1.80
CA ASP A 69 35.53 9.82 0.42
C ASP A 69 34.53 10.33 -0.65
N GLY A 70 33.83 11.44 -0.34
CA GLY A 70 32.82 12.05 -1.21
C GLY A 70 31.41 11.45 -1.09
N PHE A 71 31.21 10.45 -0.25
CA PHE A 71 29.92 9.80 -0.01
C PHE A 71 29.39 10.07 1.39
N ILE A 72 28.07 10.15 1.54
CA ILE A 72 27.44 10.15 2.87
C ILE A 72 27.67 8.77 3.46
N SER A 73 28.38 8.66 4.57
CA SER A 73 28.64 7.40 5.26
C SER A 73 27.64 7.11 6.38
N ARG A 74 27.13 8.18 6.99
CA ARG A 74 26.23 8.11 8.15
C ARG A 74 25.35 9.35 8.22
N CYS A 75 24.10 9.16 8.63
CA CYS A 75 23.22 10.23 9.09
C CYS A 75 22.94 10.03 10.58
N VAL A 76 22.93 11.11 11.35
CA VAL A 76 22.51 11.11 12.76
C VAL A 76 21.50 12.23 12.95
N GLU A 77 20.36 11.95 13.56
CA GLU A 77 19.36 12.97 13.90
C GLU A 77 19.05 12.93 15.39
N TYR A 78 19.29 14.04 16.07
CA TYR A 78 18.99 14.21 17.48
C TYR A 78 17.75 15.09 17.64
N PHE A 79 16.78 14.59 18.42
CA PHE A 79 15.54 15.29 18.77
C PHE A 79 15.61 15.71 20.24
N PRO A 80 15.98 16.97 20.55
CA PRO A 80 16.22 17.42 21.93
C PRO A 80 14.99 17.29 22.83
N ARG A 81 13.79 17.51 22.27
CA ARG A 81 12.52 17.44 23.01
C ARG A 81 12.23 16.05 23.57
N PHE A 82 12.66 15.01 22.86
CA PHE A 82 12.41 13.61 23.22
C PHE A 82 13.63 12.90 23.79
N ASP A 83 14.77 13.59 23.88
CA ASP A 83 16.09 13.00 24.17
C ASP A 83 16.34 11.74 23.33
N LYS A 84 15.98 11.83 22.02
CA LYS A 84 16.01 10.69 21.09
C LYS A 84 17.07 10.91 20.04
N LEU A 85 17.86 9.88 19.79
CA LEU A 85 18.85 9.84 18.73
C LEU A 85 18.44 8.80 17.69
N HIS A 86 18.41 9.18 16.43
CA HIS A 86 18.30 8.29 15.28
C HIS A 86 19.63 8.27 14.55
N TYR A 87 19.98 7.12 13.96
CA TYR A 87 21.11 7.07 13.04
C TYR A 87 20.88 6.04 11.93
N GLU A 88 21.50 6.32 10.80
CA GLU A 88 21.49 5.54 9.58
C GLU A 88 22.92 5.38 9.08
N ASP A 89 23.31 4.18 8.71
CA ASP A 89 24.58 3.89 8.03
C ASP A 89 24.34 3.65 6.55
N TYR A 90 25.16 4.27 5.71
CA TYR A 90 25.06 4.21 4.25
C TYR A 90 26.24 3.40 3.71
N ILE A 91 25.93 2.27 3.07
CA ILE A 91 26.90 1.27 2.66
C ILE A 91 27.00 1.27 1.14
N TYR A 92 28.22 1.43 0.63
CA TYR A 92 28.50 1.52 -0.80
C TYR A 92 29.37 0.37 -1.28
N GLU A 93 29.09 -0.13 -2.49
CA GLU A 93 29.95 -1.05 -3.24
C GLU A 93 30.19 -0.50 -4.64
N GLY A 94 31.45 -0.44 -5.07
CA GLY A 94 31.81 0.11 -6.39
C GLY A 94 31.36 1.57 -6.61
N GLY A 95 31.20 2.35 -5.54
CA GLY A 95 30.70 3.73 -5.60
C GLY A 95 29.17 3.86 -5.69
N ARG A 96 28.42 2.75 -5.63
CA ARG A 96 26.95 2.74 -5.61
C ARG A 96 26.44 2.47 -4.20
N LEU A 97 25.40 3.18 -3.76
CA LEU A 97 24.75 2.91 -2.46
C LEU A 97 24.01 1.59 -2.58
N ILE A 98 24.44 0.54 -1.88
CA ILE A 98 23.77 -0.76 -1.95
C ILE A 98 22.82 -1.01 -0.78
N GLN A 99 23.04 -0.32 0.34
CA GLN A 99 22.27 -0.53 1.54
C GLN A 99 22.25 0.72 2.43
N VAL A 100 21.10 1.00 3.03
CA VAL A 100 20.96 1.87 4.20
C VAL A 100 20.58 1.00 5.39
N TYR A 101 21.25 1.19 6.53
CA TYR A 101 21.00 0.46 7.77
C TYR A 101 20.57 1.42 8.87
N GLN A 102 19.36 1.24 9.39
CA GLN A 102 18.77 2.04 10.46
C GLN A 102 18.52 1.17 11.70
N PRO A 103 19.52 1.00 12.58
CA PRO A 103 19.44 0.12 13.76
C PRO A 103 18.49 0.58 14.87
N LEU A 104 18.15 1.87 14.94
CA LEU A 104 17.25 2.40 15.95
C LEU A 104 15.85 2.60 15.37
N VAL A 105 14.98 1.61 15.58
CA VAL A 105 13.55 1.66 15.26
C VAL A 105 12.77 1.26 16.52
N ASP A 106 11.83 2.11 16.94
CA ASP A 106 10.83 1.81 17.99
C ASP A 106 9.94 0.62 17.57
N PRO A 107 9.33 -0.14 18.50
CA PRO A 107 9.16 -1.57 18.33
C PRO A 107 8.02 -1.95 17.37
N TYR A 108 8.25 -3.08 16.69
CA TYR A 108 7.33 -3.86 15.84
C TYR A 108 7.05 -3.36 14.41
N TYR A 109 6.47 -2.18 14.20
CA TYR A 109 5.86 -1.84 12.91
C TYR A 109 6.86 -1.63 11.75
N TYR A 110 7.99 -0.96 12.00
CA TYR A 110 8.97 -0.63 10.96
C TYR A 110 10.25 -1.47 11.04
N SER A 111 10.20 -2.62 11.73
CA SER A 111 11.34 -3.53 11.88
C SER A 111 11.91 -4.01 10.53
N HIS A 112 11.07 -4.09 9.50
CA HIS A 112 11.48 -4.41 8.15
C HIS A 112 12.27 -3.29 7.48
N LEU A 113 12.10 -2.02 7.84
CA LEU A 113 12.86 -0.89 7.26
C LEU A 113 14.24 -0.69 7.89
N VAL A 114 14.61 -1.50 8.89
CA VAL A 114 15.95 -1.49 9.50
C VAL A 114 17.05 -1.66 8.45
N ARG A 115 16.76 -2.37 7.36
CA ARG A 115 17.65 -2.45 6.20
C ARG A 115 16.87 -2.09 4.95
N THR A 116 17.44 -1.22 4.15
CA THR A 116 16.94 -0.91 2.82
C THR A 116 18.03 -1.26 1.82
N TYR A 117 17.71 -2.01 0.77
CA TYR A 117 18.66 -2.43 -0.27
C TYR A 117 18.34 -1.77 -1.60
N PHE A 118 19.37 -1.47 -2.37
CA PHE A 118 19.26 -0.76 -3.64
C PHE A 118 19.84 -1.64 -4.75
N GLU A 119 19.05 -1.86 -5.80
CA GLU A 119 19.42 -2.66 -6.96
C GLU A 119 19.52 -1.77 -8.19
N TYR A 120 20.59 -1.95 -8.96
CA TYR A 120 20.90 -1.18 -10.15
C TYR A 120 21.03 -2.11 -11.36
N ASP A 121 20.75 -1.59 -12.55
CA ASP A 121 21.08 -2.28 -13.80
C ASP A 121 22.59 -2.19 -14.14
N GLU A 122 22.94 -2.74 -15.31
CA GLU A 122 24.31 -2.78 -15.81
C GLU A 122 24.83 -1.35 -16.10
N GLU A 123 23.95 -0.47 -16.55
CA GLU A 123 24.18 0.94 -16.85
C GLU A 123 24.37 1.79 -15.57
N GLY A 124 23.87 1.30 -14.43
CA GLY A 124 23.94 1.96 -13.13
C GLY A 124 22.74 2.81 -12.77
N GLU A 125 21.63 2.63 -13.46
CA GLU A 125 20.35 3.22 -13.07
C GLU A 125 19.70 2.40 -11.95
N LEU A 126 19.09 3.08 -10.99
CA LEU A 126 18.37 2.43 -9.89
C LEU A 126 17.10 1.77 -10.44
N ILE A 127 16.99 0.46 -10.32
CA ILE A 127 15.85 -0.30 -10.81
C ILE A 127 14.90 -0.74 -9.69
N ARG A 128 15.40 -0.92 -8.47
CA ARG A 128 14.58 -1.40 -7.35
C ARG A 128 15.14 -0.95 -6.02
N VAL A 129 14.24 -0.70 -5.08
CA VAL A 129 14.58 -0.57 -3.66
C VAL A 129 13.75 -1.57 -2.87
N LEU A 130 14.42 -2.28 -1.95
CA LEU A 130 13.84 -3.34 -1.15
C LEU A 130 13.95 -3.01 0.35
N ASP A 131 12.95 -3.40 1.12
CA ASP A 131 13.05 -3.43 2.58
C ASP A 131 13.89 -4.64 3.09
N GLY A 132 14.00 -4.74 4.40
CA GLY A 132 14.77 -5.75 5.13
C GLY A 132 14.22 -7.16 4.97
N ASN A 133 12.94 -7.28 4.65
CA ASN A 133 12.25 -8.53 4.31
C ASN A 133 12.27 -8.81 2.80
N LYS A 134 13.04 -8.04 2.02
CA LYS A 134 13.12 -8.12 0.54
C LYS A 134 11.81 -7.74 -0.16
N GLY A 135 10.95 -7.03 0.53
CA GLY A 135 9.76 -6.43 -0.01
C GLY A 135 10.05 -5.20 -0.86
N VAL A 136 9.38 -5.07 -2.01
CA VAL A 136 9.54 -3.90 -2.90
C VAL A 136 9.00 -2.64 -2.25
N ILE A 137 9.80 -1.57 -2.23
CA ILE A 137 9.36 -0.22 -1.83
C ILE A 137 9.53 0.81 -2.96
N TYR A 138 10.32 0.48 -3.98
CA TYR A 138 10.41 1.22 -5.24
C TYR A 138 10.76 0.25 -6.36
N ILE A 139 10.21 0.49 -7.55
CA ILE A 139 10.62 -0.18 -8.78
C ILE A 139 10.55 0.77 -9.97
N LYS A 140 11.55 0.69 -10.84
CA LYS A 140 11.52 1.26 -12.19
C LYS A 140 11.02 0.18 -13.14
N LEU A 141 9.86 0.42 -13.73
CA LEU A 141 9.22 -0.48 -14.68
C LEU A 141 8.65 0.36 -15.83
N SER A 142 8.76 -0.11 -17.06
CA SER A 142 8.09 0.53 -18.20
C SER A 142 6.59 0.19 -18.23
N ASP A 143 5.78 1.03 -18.88
CA ASP A 143 4.33 0.78 -19.07
C ASP A 143 4.05 -0.58 -19.74
N GLU A 144 4.92 -1.00 -20.67
CA GLU A 144 4.80 -2.27 -21.38
C GLU A 144 5.02 -3.46 -20.42
N GLU A 145 6.07 -3.39 -19.60
CA GLU A 145 6.35 -4.42 -18.59
C GLU A 145 5.27 -4.45 -17.51
N ALA A 146 4.80 -3.28 -17.05
CA ALA A 146 3.70 -3.16 -16.10
C ALA A 146 2.41 -3.77 -16.67
N THR A 147 2.12 -3.56 -17.95
CA THR A 147 0.96 -4.14 -18.63
C THR A 147 1.05 -5.67 -18.71
N LEU A 148 2.24 -6.22 -18.97
CA LEU A 148 2.45 -7.66 -18.97
C LEU A 148 2.29 -8.24 -17.56
N LEU A 149 2.89 -7.59 -16.56
CA LEU A 149 2.77 -7.96 -15.16
C LEU A 149 1.31 -7.93 -14.69
N TYR A 150 0.55 -6.90 -15.04
CA TYR A 150 -0.88 -6.77 -14.75
C TYR A 150 -1.67 -7.98 -15.25
N LYS A 151 -1.46 -8.37 -16.51
CA LYS A 151 -2.16 -9.51 -17.12
C LYS A 151 -1.83 -10.81 -16.39
N GLU A 152 -0.55 -11.04 -16.08
CA GLU A 152 -0.12 -12.24 -15.39
C GLU A 152 -0.65 -12.31 -13.95
N VAL A 153 -0.53 -11.22 -13.20
CA VAL A 153 -1.07 -11.09 -11.84
C VAL A 153 -2.57 -11.33 -11.84
N LYS A 154 -3.32 -10.73 -12.77
CA LYS A 154 -4.77 -10.92 -12.87
C LYS A 154 -5.15 -12.38 -13.07
N GLU A 155 -4.50 -13.10 -14.00
CA GLU A 155 -4.81 -14.52 -14.22
C GLU A 155 -4.42 -15.39 -13.02
N ARG A 156 -3.28 -15.13 -12.37
CA ARG A 156 -2.88 -15.86 -11.17
C ARG A 156 -3.80 -15.58 -9.98
N LEU A 157 -4.27 -14.34 -9.81
CA LEU A 157 -5.22 -13.96 -8.77
C LEU A 157 -6.55 -14.70 -8.92
N LYS A 158 -7.08 -14.85 -10.14
CA LYS A 158 -8.29 -15.66 -10.38
C LYS A 158 -8.12 -17.08 -9.88
N ILE A 159 -7.00 -17.73 -10.23
CA ILE A 159 -6.70 -19.10 -9.81
C ILE A 159 -6.53 -19.16 -8.29
N ALA A 160 -5.85 -18.18 -7.69
CA ALA A 160 -5.64 -18.11 -6.25
C ALA A 160 -6.97 -17.96 -5.49
N LEU A 161 -7.89 -17.13 -5.97
CA LEU A 161 -9.20 -16.94 -5.34
C LEU A 161 -10.07 -18.19 -5.38
N VAL A 162 -10.02 -18.97 -6.47
CA VAL A 162 -10.70 -20.27 -6.51
C VAL A 162 -10.19 -21.18 -5.38
N LYS A 163 -8.87 -21.24 -5.17
CA LYS A 163 -8.28 -22.01 -4.07
C LYS A 163 -8.63 -21.46 -2.69
N VAL A 164 -8.75 -20.14 -2.55
CA VAL A 164 -9.23 -19.51 -1.31
C VAL A 164 -10.67 -19.97 -1.02
N ILE A 165 -11.56 -19.92 -2.02
CA ILE A 165 -12.95 -20.37 -1.88
C ILE A 165 -13.03 -21.86 -1.54
N GLU A 166 -12.21 -22.70 -2.19
CA GLU A 166 -12.08 -24.12 -1.87
C GLU A 166 -11.68 -24.33 -0.40
N THR A 167 -10.70 -23.57 0.08
CA THR A 167 -10.20 -23.65 1.47
C THR A 167 -11.28 -23.20 2.46
N VAL A 168 -11.95 -22.08 2.20
CA VAL A 168 -13.11 -21.63 2.99
C VAL A 168 -14.16 -22.74 3.08
N CYS A 169 -14.53 -23.35 1.96
CA CYS A 169 -15.53 -24.43 1.96
C CYS A 169 -15.08 -25.62 2.82
N LEU A 170 -13.80 -26.01 2.77
CA LEU A 170 -13.28 -27.10 3.59
C LEU A 170 -13.36 -26.77 5.10
N ASP A 171 -13.12 -25.51 5.48
CA ASP A 171 -13.12 -25.07 6.88
C ASP A 171 -14.53 -24.88 7.47
N LEU A 172 -15.54 -24.64 6.63
CA LEU A 172 -16.91 -24.37 7.06
C LEU A 172 -17.69 -25.61 7.53
N VAL A 173 -17.24 -26.83 7.16
CA VAL A 173 -17.80 -28.15 7.51
C VAL A 173 -19.30 -28.33 7.17
N ASP A 174 -20.20 -27.68 7.91
CA ASP A 174 -21.65 -27.74 7.78
C ASP A 174 -22.32 -26.37 7.58
N ARG A 175 -21.53 -25.30 7.50
CA ARG A 175 -22.01 -23.92 7.35
C ARG A 175 -21.94 -23.47 5.91
N ARG A 176 -22.93 -22.68 5.48
CA ARG A 176 -22.94 -22.10 4.14
C ARG A 176 -22.30 -20.71 4.12
N CYS A 177 -21.49 -20.46 3.11
CA CYS A 177 -20.91 -19.18 2.76
C CYS A 177 -21.82 -18.47 1.76
N CYS A 178 -22.23 -17.24 2.06
CA CYS A 178 -23.09 -16.44 1.19
C CYS A 178 -22.39 -15.31 0.46
N PHE A 179 -21.19 -14.93 0.89
CA PHE A 179 -20.30 -14.07 0.14
C PHE A 179 -18.86 -14.25 0.61
N LEU A 180 -17.90 -13.78 -0.18
CA LEU A 180 -16.51 -13.60 0.25
C LEU A 180 -16.10 -12.16 -0.04
N ALA A 181 -15.85 -11.40 1.03
CA ALA A 181 -15.36 -10.04 0.92
C ALA A 181 -13.83 -10.04 0.76
N ILE A 182 -13.34 -9.31 -0.23
CA ILE A 182 -11.92 -9.00 -0.39
C ILE A 182 -11.68 -7.71 0.38
N TYR A 183 -11.19 -7.82 1.60
CA TYR A 183 -11.04 -6.67 2.47
C TYR A 183 -9.75 -5.91 2.16
N LEU A 184 -9.91 -4.69 1.65
CA LEU A 184 -8.81 -3.78 1.35
C LEU A 184 -8.84 -2.62 2.35
N HIS A 185 -7.68 -2.29 2.94
CA HIS A 185 -7.51 -1.02 3.64
C HIS A 185 -6.72 -0.04 2.80
N GLY A 186 -6.82 1.26 3.13
CA GLY A 186 -6.12 2.35 2.45
C GLY A 186 -4.59 2.35 2.57
N GLU A 187 -3.98 1.24 2.98
CA GLU A 187 -2.53 1.05 3.01
C GLU A 187 -2.09 0.03 1.95
N ALA A 188 -0.96 0.28 1.29
CA ALA A 188 -0.47 -0.64 0.26
C ALA A 188 -0.35 -2.12 0.70
N PRO A 189 0.09 -2.45 1.94
CA PRO A 189 0.18 -3.84 2.40
C PRO A 189 -1.13 -4.63 2.37
N SER A 190 -2.25 -4.02 2.75
CA SER A 190 -3.55 -4.68 2.70
C SER A 190 -4.05 -4.89 1.28
N VAL A 191 -3.46 -4.25 0.27
CA VAL A 191 -3.87 -4.41 -1.12
C VAL A 191 -3.12 -5.53 -1.83
N TYR A 192 -1.82 -5.71 -1.56
CA TYR A 192 -1.07 -6.88 -2.08
C TYR A 192 -1.19 -8.14 -1.23
N SER A 193 -1.71 -8.01 -0.01
CA SER A 193 -1.97 -9.12 0.91
C SER A 193 -3.30 -8.91 1.62
N PRO A 194 -4.44 -8.94 0.89
CA PRO A 194 -5.75 -8.70 1.50
C PRO A 194 -6.18 -9.87 2.36
N ILE A 195 -7.14 -9.58 3.24
CA ILE A 195 -7.87 -10.60 3.99
C ILE A 195 -9.12 -10.96 3.20
N PHE A 196 -9.33 -12.26 2.99
CA PHE A 196 -10.57 -12.76 2.41
C PHE A 196 -11.51 -13.18 3.53
N HIS A 197 -12.62 -12.47 3.69
CA HIS A 197 -13.54 -12.63 4.81
C HIS A 197 -14.85 -13.29 4.36
N PRO A 198 -15.13 -14.53 4.75
CA PRO A 198 -16.36 -15.22 4.34
C PRO A 198 -17.56 -14.77 5.17
N GLY A 199 -18.63 -14.39 4.48
CA GLY A 199 -19.95 -14.14 5.05
C GLY A 199 -20.73 -15.44 5.23
N LEU A 200 -21.24 -15.69 6.44
CA LEU A 200 -22.00 -16.91 6.75
C LEU A 200 -23.50 -16.68 6.53
N GLN A 201 -24.14 -17.59 5.80
CA GLN A 201 -25.54 -17.47 5.39
C GLN A 201 -26.49 -17.30 6.58
N TYR A 202 -26.32 -18.07 7.65
CA TYR A 202 -27.21 -18.01 8.81
C TYR A 202 -27.16 -16.65 9.54
N ILE A 203 -26.02 -15.96 9.50
CA ILE A 203 -25.87 -14.62 10.09
C ILE A 203 -26.62 -13.61 9.23
N ARG A 204 -26.44 -13.68 7.90
CA ARG A 204 -27.17 -12.82 6.96
C ARG A 204 -28.68 -13.00 7.10
N GLU A 205 -29.15 -14.24 7.25
CA GLU A 205 -30.57 -14.54 7.49
C GLU A 205 -31.07 -13.95 8.81
N GLU A 206 -30.31 -14.06 9.90
CA GLU A 206 -30.65 -13.44 11.19
C GLU A 206 -30.72 -11.90 11.09
N GLN A 207 -29.78 -11.27 10.39
CA GLN A 207 -29.78 -9.81 10.16
C GLN A 207 -31.02 -9.37 9.35
N ILE A 208 -31.40 -10.14 8.32
CA ILE A 208 -32.62 -9.89 7.54
C ILE A 208 -33.88 -10.05 8.42
N GLU A 209 -33.95 -11.08 9.27
CA GLU A 209 -35.06 -11.28 10.20
C GLU A 209 -35.21 -10.12 11.21
N ASN A 210 -34.07 -9.58 11.66
CA ASN A 210 -33.99 -8.41 12.55
C ASN A 210 -34.26 -7.08 11.84
N LYS A 211 -34.42 -7.07 10.51
CA LYS A 211 -34.62 -5.87 9.68
C LYS A 211 -33.46 -4.88 9.76
N GLU A 212 -32.24 -5.41 9.84
CA GLU A 212 -31.05 -4.61 9.66
C GLU A 212 -31.03 -4.01 8.23
N ASP A 213 -30.28 -2.93 8.07
CA ASP A 213 -30.16 -2.27 6.77
C ASP A 213 -29.32 -3.11 5.79
N ILE A 214 -29.35 -2.68 4.52
CA ILE A 214 -28.70 -3.43 3.45
C ILE A 214 -27.16 -3.40 3.58
N GLU A 215 -26.61 -2.33 4.13
CA GLU A 215 -25.15 -2.19 4.31
C GLU A 215 -24.68 -3.21 5.37
N PHE A 216 -25.47 -3.40 6.42
CA PHE A 216 -25.16 -4.33 7.51
C PHE A 216 -25.17 -5.80 7.07
N ILE A 217 -26.08 -6.20 6.16
CA ILE A 217 -26.12 -7.59 5.67
C ILE A 217 -24.93 -7.96 4.76
N TRP A 218 -24.21 -6.95 4.25
CA TRP A 218 -23.01 -7.10 3.43
C TRP A 218 -21.72 -6.78 4.20
N SER A 219 -21.83 -6.32 5.45
CA SER A 219 -20.68 -5.97 6.29
C SER A 219 -19.91 -7.23 6.68
N SER A 220 -18.70 -7.39 6.13
CA SER A 220 -17.81 -8.49 6.51
C SER A 220 -17.45 -8.46 8.01
N GLY A 221 -17.38 -7.26 8.60
CA GLY A 221 -17.07 -7.06 10.02
C GLY A 221 -18.06 -7.69 11.00
N GLU A 222 -19.30 -7.99 10.57
CA GLU A 222 -20.32 -8.66 11.38
C GLU A 222 -20.20 -10.19 11.36
N HIS A 223 -19.27 -10.74 10.57
CA HIS A 223 -19.06 -12.19 10.46
C HIS A 223 -17.80 -12.66 11.21
N PRO A 224 -17.75 -13.94 11.67
CA PRO A 224 -16.63 -14.47 12.43
C PRO A 224 -15.31 -14.45 11.67
N VAL A 225 -14.24 -14.01 12.35
CA VAL A 225 -12.88 -13.95 11.78
C VAL A 225 -12.20 -15.32 11.64
N ASN A 226 -12.72 -16.38 12.28
CA ASN A 226 -12.08 -17.70 12.34
C ASN A 226 -11.93 -18.42 10.98
N TYR A 227 -12.61 -17.93 9.95
CA TYR A 227 -12.62 -18.50 8.60
C TYR A 227 -11.92 -17.61 7.57
N GLN A 228 -11.33 -16.50 8.03
CA GLN A 228 -10.57 -15.61 7.17
C GLN A 228 -9.41 -16.37 6.52
N GLN A 229 -9.15 -16.02 5.26
CA GLN A 229 -8.06 -16.61 4.48
C GLN A 229 -7.14 -15.51 3.95
N GLU A 230 -5.94 -15.92 3.58
CA GLU A 230 -4.91 -15.06 2.98
C GLU A 230 -4.39 -15.69 1.68
N LEU A 231 -3.68 -14.92 0.87
CA LEU A 231 -2.93 -15.45 -0.24
C LEU A 231 -1.74 -16.28 0.27
N THR A 232 -1.69 -17.56 -0.11
CA THR A 232 -0.59 -18.47 0.28
C THR A 232 0.59 -18.45 -0.70
N ASP A 233 0.36 -18.02 -1.94
CA ASP A 233 1.38 -17.94 -3.00
C ASP A 233 2.24 -16.68 -2.84
N GLN A 234 3.40 -16.84 -2.20
CA GLN A 234 4.34 -15.73 -1.93
C GLN A 234 4.93 -15.11 -3.19
N GLU A 235 5.03 -15.86 -4.29
CA GLU A 235 5.50 -15.32 -5.56
C GLU A 235 4.43 -14.37 -6.14
N LEU A 236 3.16 -14.79 -6.12
CA LEU A 236 2.05 -13.93 -6.52
C LEU A 236 1.95 -12.66 -5.67
N VAL A 237 2.10 -12.78 -4.34
CA VAL A 237 2.15 -11.62 -3.43
C VAL A 237 3.29 -10.67 -3.82
N THR A 238 4.46 -11.21 -4.16
CA THR A 238 5.61 -10.40 -4.60
C THR A 238 5.33 -9.69 -5.93
N MET A 239 4.69 -10.37 -6.89
CA MET A 239 4.30 -9.79 -8.17
C MET A 239 3.26 -8.68 -8.00
N LEU A 240 2.24 -8.93 -7.18
CA LEU A 240 1.19 -7.95 -6.87
C LEU A 240 1.76 -6.74 -6.13
N ARG A 241 2.64 -6.95 -5.14
CA ARG A 241 3.37 -5.86 -4.47
C ARG A 241 4.19 -5.05 -5.47
N THR A 242 4.86 -5.71 -6.41
CA THR A 242 5.65 -5.03 -7.44
C THR A 242 4.79 -4.13 -8.33
N LEU A 243 3.65 -4.64 -8.78
CA LEU A 243 2.68 -3.89 -9.58
C LEU A 243 2.09 -2.70 -8.83
N ILE A 244 1.75 -2.88 -7.55
CA ILE A 244 1.22 -1.80 -6.71
C ILE A 244 2.27 -0.72 -6.45
N MET A 245 3.52 -1.08 -6.22
CA MET A 245 4.62 -0.10 -6.09
C MET A 245 4.90 0.65 -7.38
N TYR A 246 4.71 0.00 -8.54
CA TYR A 246 4.74 0.71 -9.82
C TYR A 246 3.67 1.80 -9.89
N TRP A 247 2.40 1.48 -9.57
CA TRP A 247 1.34 2.49 -9.57
C TRP A 247 1.50 3.54 -8.47
N HIS A 248 2.15 3.18 -7.35
CA HIS A 248 2.46 4.13 -6.28
C HIS A 248 3.45 5.19 -6.76
N ASN A 249 4.32 4.87 -7.71
CA ASN A 249 5.22 5.84 -8.34
C ASN A 249 4.51 6.75 -9.34
N THR A 250 3.27 6.44 -9.74
CA THR A 250 2.46 7.23 -10.69
C THR A 250 1.23 7.87 -10.05
N ASP A 251 1.16 7.91 -8.71
CA ASP A 251 0.09 8.52 -7.90
C ASP A 251 -1.35 8.02 -8.12
N ASN A 252 -1.57 6.88 -8.81
CA ASN A 252 -2.90 6.30 -9.09
C ASN A 252 -3.08 4.90 -8.48
N TRP A 253 -2.27 4.56 -7.46
CA TRP A 253 -2.17 3.19 -6.98
C TRP A 253 -3.45 2.63 -6.40
N TRP A 254 -4.25 3.46 -5.74
CA TRP A 254 -5.47 3.02 -5.10
C TRP A 254 -6.51 2.61 -6.14
N GLU A 255 -6.80 3.50 -7.09
CA GLU A 255 -7.78 3.29 -8.14
C GLU A 255 -7.43 2.10 -9.03
N GLU A 256 -6.16 1.98 -9.46
CA GLU A 256 -5.69 0.88 -10.29
C GLU A 256 -5.76 -0.46 -9.56
N SER A 257 -5.42 -0.49 -8.27
CA SER A 257 -5.49 -1.71 -7.47
C SER A 257 -6.93 -2.14 -7.18
N MET A 258 -7.80 -1.17 -6.89
CA MET A 258 -9.23 -1.39 -6.69
C MET A 258 -9.85 -1.97 -7.96
N ALA A 259 -9.54 -1.39 -9.12
CA ALA A 259 -10.00 -1.88 -10.41
C ALA A 259 -9.53 -3.32 -10.70
N LEU A 260 -8.26 -3.63 -10.41
CA LEU A 260 -7.74 -5.00 -10.54
C LEU A 260 -8.56 -5.99 -9.70
N TRP A 261 -8.78 -5.70 -8.42
CA TRP A 261 -9.52 -6.60 -7.53
C TRP A 261 -11.00 -6.74 -7.94
N GLN A 262 -11.63 -5.65 -8.38
CA GLN A 262 -13.00 -5.67 -8.92
C GLN A 262 -13.09 -6.52 -10.19
N GLU A 263 -12.17 -6.36 -11.15
CA GLU A 263 -12.11 -7.19 -12.37
C GLU A 263 -11.92 -8.67 -12.06
N VAL A 264 -11.06 -8.97 -11.08
CA VAL A 264 -10.79 -10.33 -10.62
C VAL A 264 -12.05 -10.91 -9.98
N ALA A 265 -12.67 -10.20 -9.03
CA ALA A 265 -13.92 -10.61 -8.37
C ALA A 265 -15.04 -10.86 -9.39
N TYR A 266 -15.20 -9.96 -10.36
CA TYR A 266 -16.16 -10.10 -11.45
C TYR A 266 -15.94 -11.39 -12.23
N THR A 267 -14.71 -11.66 -12.62
CA THR A 267 -14.38 -12.87 -13.39
C THR A 267 -14.61 -14.14 -12.58
N VAL A 268 -14.26 -14.13 -11.28
CA VAL A 268 -14.47 -15.29 -10.40
C VAL A 268 -15.96 -15.51 -10.16
N ASN A 269 -16.76 -14.44 -10.09
CA ASN A 269 -18.21 -14.54 -9.98
C ASN A 269 -18.89 -15.17 -11.20
N GLU A 270 -18.29 -15.10 -12.39
CA GLU A 270 -18.77 -15.81 -13.60
C GLU A 270 -18.55 -17.33 -13.54
N THR A 271 -17.80 -17.83 -12.56
CA THR A 271 -17.60 -19.28 -12.38
C THR A 271 -18.88 -19.96 -11.90
N ASP A 272 -19.16 -21.14 -12.46
CA ASP A 272 -20.23 -22.01 -11.95
C ASP A 272 -19.77 -22.68 -10.65
N TRP A 273 -20.42 -22.31 -9.55
CA TRP A 273 -20.13 -22.81 -8.21
C TRP A 273 -21.05 -23.96 -7.79
N SER A 274 -21.85 -24.53 -8.69
CA SER A 274 -22.83 -25.57 -8.36
C SER A 274 -22.24 -26.84 -7.75
N ASP A 275 -20.96 -27.14 -8.01
CA ASP A 275 -20.23 -28.26 -7.40
C ASP A 275 -19.79 -28.01 -5.95
N PHE A 276 -20.01 -26.79 -5.41
CA PHE A 276 -19.61 -26.39 -4.06
C PHE A 276 -20.85 -26.26 -3.14
N PRO A 277 -21.29 -27.34 -2.46
CA PRO A 277 -22.56 -27.35 -1.72
C PRO A 277 -22.60 -26.48 -0.47
N LEU A 278 -21.43 -25.99 -0.03
CA LEU A 278 -21.28 -25.06 1.10
C LEU A 278 -21.30 -23.60 0.65
N LEU A 279 -21.42 -23.31 -0.65
CA LEU A 279 -21.75 -21.98 -1.14
C LEU A 279 -23.27 -21.85 -1.29
N SER A 280 -23.83 -20.70 -0.93
CA SER A 280 -25.24 -20.41 -1.19
C SER A 280 -25.48 -20.20 -2.68
N GLU A 281 -26.74 -20.35 -3.12
CA GLU A 281 -27.13 -20.11 -4.52
C GLU A 281 -26.91 -18.65 -4.98
N ASP A 282 -26.81 -17.72 -4.04
CA ASP A 282 -26.53 -16.30 -4.28
C ASP A 282 -25.12 -15.89 -3.85
N PHE A 283 -24.20 -16.85 -3.78
CA PHE A 283 -22.81 -16.58 -3.42
C PHE A 283 -22.16 -15.59 -4.39
N VAL A 284 -21.52 -14.57 -3.82
CA VAL A 284 -20.77 -13.54 -4.56
C VAL A 284 -19.44 -13.21 -3.90
N LEU A 285 -18.46 -12.85 -4.71
CA LEU A 285 -17.26 -12.12 -4.29
C LEU A 285 -17.44 -10.62 -4.52
N PHE A 286 -16.92 -9.79 -3.63
CA PHE A 286 -16.82 -8.36 -3.87
C PHE A 286 -15.66 -7.74 -3.10
N VAL A 287 -15.24 -6.55 -3.51
CA VAL A 287 -14.24 -5.77 -2.78
C VAL A 287 -14.94 -4.98 -1.67
N ASP A 288 -14.46 -5.15 -0.44
CA ASP A 288 -14.94 -4.45 0.74
C ASP A 288 -13.91 -3.41 1.17
N TRP A 289 -14.30 -2.14 1.14
CA TRP A 289 -13.50 -1.01 1.58
C TRP A 289 -14.38 -0.03 2.35
N GLU A 290 -14.02 0.24 3.61
CA GLU A 290 -14.57 1.25 4.54
C GLU A 290 -15.95 1.87 4.18
N GLY A 291 -16.98 1.03 4.15
CA GLY A 291 -18.36 1.43 3.85
C GLY A 291 -18.78 1.00 2.45
N LEU A 292 -19.69 0.04 2.37
CA LEU A 292 -20.14 -0.52 1.11
C LEU A 292 -21.14 0.42 0.40
N ASP A 293 -20.72 1.06 -0.69
CA ASP A 293 -21.66 1.62 -1.65
C ASP A 293 -22.09 0.51 -2.64
N ILE A 294 -23.39 0.22 -2.74
CA ILE A 294 -23.92 -0.79 -3.66
C ILE A 294 -23.54 -0.51 -5.13
N ILE A 295 -23.28 0.74 -5.51
CA ILE A 295 -22.75 1.06 -6.85
C ILE A 295 -21.41 0.36 -7.10
N GLU A 296 -20.63 0.09 -6.04
CA GLU A 296 -19.36 -0.61 -6.14
C GLU A 296 -19.50 -2.13 -6.24
N LEU A 297 -20.63 -2.69 -5.79
CA LEU A 297 -20.95 -4.11 -6.01
C LEU A 297 -21.06 -4.44 -7.50
N GLU A 298 -21.64 -3.55 -8.32
CA GLU A 298 -21.78 -3.76 -9.76
C GLU A 298 -20.44 -3.87 -10.50
N LYS A 299 -19.36 -3.30 -9.93
CA LYS A 299 -18.01 -3.43 -10.48
C LYS A 299 -17.41 -4.81 -10.21
N SER A 300 -17.85 -5.48 -9.14
CA SER A 300 -17.35 -6.80 -8.73
C SER A 300 -18.29 -7.97 -9.07
N ILE A 301 -19.58 -7.70 -9.32
CA ILE A 301 -20.62 -8.72 -9.46
C ILE A 301 -21.29 -8.60 -10.83
N PRO A 302 -21.29 -9.68 -11.65
CA PRO A 302 -21.99 -9.69 -12.92
C PRO A 302 -23.49 -9.44 -12.82
N GLY A 303 -24.05 -8.82 -13.85
CA GLY A 303 -25.46 -8.39 -13.87
C GLY A 303 -26.46 -9.51 -13.59
N HIS A 304 -26.21 -10.73 -14.09
CA HIS A 304 -27.10 -11.87 -13.84
C HIS A 304 -27.13 -12.28 -12.34
N LYS A 305 -26.02 -12.13 -11.61
CA LYS A 305 -26.02 -12.34 -10.15
C LYS A 305 -26.67 -11.18 -9.41
N MET A 306 -26.48 -9.94 -9.88
CA MET A 306 -27.20 -8.79 -9.34
C MET A 306 -28.72 -8.97 -9.45
N GLU A 307 -29.22 -9.51 -10.56
CA GLU A 307 -30.65 -9.85 -10.72
C GLU A 307 -31.12 -10.89 -9.70
N ILE A 308 -30.31 -11.92 -9.43
CA ILE A 308 -30.61 -12.93 -8.40
C ILE A 308 -30.68 -12.26 -7.02
N LEU A 309 -29.70 -11.43 -6.66
CA LEU A 309 -29.67 -10.70 -5.39
C LEU A 309 -30.89 -9.77 -5.25
N GLY A 310 -31.23 -9.02 -6.31
CA GLY A 310 -32.41 -8.16 -6.34
C GLY A 310 -33.72 -8.93 -6.17
N SER A 311 -33.85 -10.09 -6.81
CA SER A 311 -35.04 -10.96 -6.66
C SER A 311 -35.23 -11.50 -5.24
N LYS A 312 -34.14 -11.61 -4.49
CA LYS A 312 -34.10 -12.04 -3.09
C LYS A 312 -34.22 -10.89 -2.09
N GLY A 313 -34.29 -9.64 -2.57
CA GLY A 313 -34.33 -8.45 -1.71
C GLY A 313 -33.00 -8.15 -1.01
N LEU A 314 -31.88 -8.62 -1.58
CA LEU A 314 -30.52 -8.41 -1.08
C LEU A 314 -29.83 -7.18 -1.70
N LEU A 315 -30.60 -6.32 -2.38
CA LEU A 315 -30.16 -5.04 -2.92
C LEU A 315 -31.16 -3.94 -2.51
N PRO A 316 -30.75 -2.65 -2.51
CA PRO A 316 -31.67 -1.53 -2.36
C PRO A 316 -32.80 -1.58 -3.38
N LYS A 317 -33.96 -1.05 -3.01
CA LYS A 317 -35.14 -0.97 -3.87
C LYS A 317 -35.14 0.23 -4.80
#